data_AF-A0A9D9PUV9-F1
#
_entry.id   AF-A0A9D9PUV9-F1
#
_cell.length_a   1.000
_cell.length_b   1.000
_cell.length_c   1.000
_cell.angle_alpha   90.00
_cell.angle_beta   90.00
_cell.angle_gamma   90.00
#
_symmetry.space_group_name_H-M   'P 1'
#
loop_
_entity.id
_entity.type
_entity.pdbx_description
1 polymer ?
#
loop_
_entity_poly.entity_id
_entity_poly.type
_entity_poly.pdbx_seq_one_letter_code
_entity_poly.pdbx_strand_id
1 'polypeptide(L)' 'IMKNLIKNGSIAENDPALLALQFTSVITVLIQLSDREPEKSGEVLKLIERHIDHFIDTYFLK' A
#
# COMPACT_ATOMS: atom_id res chain seq x y z
N ILE A 1 0.84 12.22 3.76
CA ILE A 1 2.04 11.34 3.79
C ILE A 1 2.73 11.34 2.43
N MET A 2 2.11 10.84 1.34
CA MET A 2 2.74 10.76 0.01
C MET A 2 3.37 12.07 -0.49
N LYS A 3 2.67 13.20 -0.36
CA LYS A 3 3.23 14.53 -0.71
C LYS A 3 4.56 14.84 -0.01
N ASN A 4 4.72 14.44 1.26
CA ASN A 4 5.96 14.67 2.00
C ASN A 4 7.07 13.69 1.56
N LEU A 5 6.71 12.45 1.22
CA LEU A 5 7.65 11.45 0.69
C LEU A 5 8.16 11.80 -0.71
N ILE A 6 7.35 12.49 -1.52
CA ILE A 6 7.80 13.06 -2.78
C ILE A 6 8.70 14.27 -2.51
N LYS A 7 8.26 15.20 -1.65
CA LYS A 7 9.01 16.42 -1.33
C LYS A 7 10.42 16.14 -0.76
N ASN A 8 10.59 15.08 0.01
CA ASN A 8 11.88 14.70 0.59
C ASN A 8 12.72 13.77 -0.31
N GLY A 9 12.24 13.46 -1.52
CA GLY A 9 12.95 12.62 -2.49
C GLY A 9 12.97 11.13 -2.16
N SER A 10 12.07 10.62 -1.31
CA SER A 10 11.94 9.17 -1.08
C SER A 10 11.21 8.46 -2.22
N ILE A 11 10.31 9.17 -2.91
CA ILE A 11 9.50 8.70 -4.02
C ILE A 11 9.71 9.65 -5.21
N ALA A 12 9.75 9.12 -6.43
CA ALA A 12 9.82 9.92 -7.65
C ALA A 12 8.64 10.90 -7.78
N GLU A 13 8.80 11.93 -8.62
CA GLU A 13 7.73 12.89 -8.88
C GLU A 13 6.51 12.20 -9.52
N ASN A 14 5.37 12.26 -8.84
CA ASN A 14 4.12 11.59 -9.21
C ASN A 14 2.93 12.31 -8.53
N ASP A 15 1.69 11.94 -8.85
CA ASP A 15 0.51 12.47 -8.18
C ASP A 15 0.38 11.87 -6.76
N PRO A 16 0.54 12.66 -5.68
CA PRO A 16 0.48 12.15 -4.31
C PRO A 16 -0.90 11.64 -3.89
N ALA A 17 -1.99 12.16 -4.48
CA ALA A 17 -3.34 11.72 -4.17
C ALA A 17 -3.63 10.39 -4.84
N LEU A 18 -3.21 10.22 -6.09
CA LEU A 18 -3.34 8.95 -6.80
C LEU A 18 -2.51 7.83 -6.15
N LEU A 19 -1.26 8.13 -5.76
CA LEU A 19 -0.42 7.16 -5.04
C LEU A 19 -1.01 6.75 -3.70
N ALA A 20 -1.59 7.70 -2.95
CA ALA A 20 -2.26 7.39 -1.70
C ALA A 20 -3.46 6.46 -1.93
N LEU A 21 -4.27 6.74 -2.97
CA LEU A 21 -5.42 5.91 -3.32
C LEU A 21 -5.00 4.49 -3.74
N GLN A 22 -3.96 4.36 -4.56
CA GLN A 22 -3.43 3.06 -4.97
C GLN A 22 -2.96 2.24 -3.76
N PHE A 23 -2.21 2.86 -2.85
CA PHE A 23 -1.72 2.20 -1.63
C PHE A 23 -2.86 1.76 -0.70
N THR A 24 -3.83 2.65 -0.42
CA THR A 24 -4.86 2.34 0.58
C THR A 24 -5.98 1.45 0.06
N SER A 25 -6.32 1.53 -1.23
CA SER A 25 -7.47 0.81 -1.80
C SER A 25 -7.36 -0.71 -1.64
N VAL A 26 -6.22 -1.29 -2.01
CA VAL A 26 -5.99 -2.74 -1.89
C VAL A 26 -6.04 -3.17 -0.43
N ILE A 27 -5.37 -2.43 0.45
CA ILE A 27 -5.34 -2.73 1.89
C ILE A 27 -6.75 -2.67 2.49
N THR A 28 -7.55 -1.66 2.13
CA THR A 28 -8.94 -1.55 2.59
C THR A 28 -9.79 -2.75 2.17
N VAL A 29 -9.70 -3.17 0.91
CA VAL A 29 -10.45 -4.34 0.42
C VAL A 29 -10.02 -5.62 1.15
N LEU A 30 -8.72 -5.78 1.39
CA LEU A 30 -8.17 -6.93 2.09
C LEU A 30 -8.60 -6.98 3.57
N ILE A 31 -8.59 -5.85 4.28
CA ILE A 31 -9.12 -5.77 5.65
C ILE A 31 -10.60 -6.16 5.68
N GLN A 32 -11.41 -5.63 4.75
CA GLN A 32 -12.84 -5.99 4.68
C GLN A 32 -13.06 -7.48 4.39
N LEU A 33 -12.16 -8.13 3.63
CA LEU A 33 -12.19 -9.57 3.44
C LEU A 33 -11.88 -10.30 4.75
N SER A 34 -10.84 -9.87 5.48
CA SER A 34 -10.48 -10.42 6.78
C SER A 34 -11.61 -10.33 7.79
N ASP A 35 -12.34 -9.21 7.82
CA ASP A 35 -13.46 -8.99 8.74
C ASP A 35 -14.64 -9.94 8.45
N ARG A 36 -14.84 -10.30 7.18
CA ARG A 36 -15.91 -11.21 6.74
C ARG A 36 -15.53 -12.68 6.84
N GLU A 37 -14.24 -12.99 6.67
CA GLU A 37 -13.69 -14.34 6.62
C GLU A 37 -12.49 -14.46 7.60
N PRO A 38 -12.75 -14.50 8.93
CA PRO A 38 -11.69 -14.44 9.94
C PRO A 38 -10.65 -15.56 9.82
N GLU A 39 -11.05 -16.74 9.32
CA GLU A 39 -10.17 -17.87 9.06
C GLU A 39 -9.07 -17.57 8.03
N LYS A 40 -9.29 -16.57 7.16
CA LYS A 40 -8.32 -16.14 6.15
C LYS A 40 -7.42 -15.01 6.62
N SER A 41 -7.56 -14.51 7.85
CA SER A 41 -6.80 -13.35 8.35
C SER A 41 -5.28 -13.50 8.18
N GLY A 42 -4.75 -14.72 8.38
CA GLY A 42 -3.32 -15.00 8.20
C GLY A 42 -2.86 -14.92 6.73
N GLU A 43 -3.71 -15.32 5.78
CA GLU A 43 -3.41 -15.19 4.34
C GLU A 43 -3.55 -13.75 3.87
N VAL A 44 -4.59 -13.06 4.33
CA VAL A 44 -4.82 -11.64 4.06
C VAL A 44 -3.64 -10.80 4.54
N LEU A 45 -3.13 -11.03 5.75
CA LEU A 45 -2.00 -10.29 6.29
C LEU A 45 -0.75 -10.45 5.41
N LYS A 46 -0.42 -11.68 5.00
CA LYS A 46 0.71 -11.93 4.09
C LYS A 46 0.53 -11.25 2.74
N LEU A 47 -0.70 -11.13 2.24
CA LEU A 47 -0.98 -10.44 0.99
C LEU A 47 -0.82 -8.92 1.13
N ILE A 48 -1.23 -8.35 2.26
CA ILE A 48 -0.99 -6.94 2.59
C ILE A 48 0.52 -6.66 2.65
N GLU A 49 1.29 -7.48 3.35
CA GLU A 49 2.75 -7.35 3.44
C GLU A 49 3.39 -7.34 2.05
N ARG A 50 3.07 -8.35 1.21
CA ARG A 50 3.56 -8.43 -0.16
C ARG A 50 3.15 -7.22 -1.01
N HIS A 51 1.95 -6.68 -0.81
CA HIS A 51 1.51 -5.49 -1.53
C HIS A 51 2.32 -4.25 -1.12
N ILE A 52 2.59 -4.09 0.18
CA ILE A 52 3.41 -2.99 0.71
C ILE A 52 4.84 -3.08 0.16
N ASP A 53 5.46 -4.26 0.22
CA ASP A 53 6.81 -4.49 -0.31
C ASP A 53 6.88 -4.15 -1.80
N HIS A 54 5.92 -4.66 -2.58
CA HIS A 54 5.85 -4.36 -4.01
C HIS A 54 5.63 -2.87 -4.30
N PHE A 55 4.80 -2.19 -3.51
CA PHE A 55 4.58 -0.75 -3.66
C PHE A 55 5.87 0.03 -3.39
N ILE A 56 6.62 -0.34 -2.35
CA ILE A 56 7.92 0.26 -2.05
C ILE A 56 8.89 0.03 -3.21
N ASP A 57 9.07 -1.21 -3.65
CA ASP A 57 9.97 -1.56 -4.76
C ASP A 57 9.64 -0.84 -6.07
N THR A 58 8.35 -0.53 -6.30
CA THR A 58 7.87 0.10 -7.52
C THR A 58 8.05 1.62 -7.51
N TYR A 59 7.80 2.28 -6.37
CA TYR A 59 7.69 3.74 -6.30
C TYR A 59 8.80 4.43 -5.52
N PHE A 60 9.46 3.75 -4.58
CA PHE A 60 10.54 4.35 -3.81
C PHE A 60 11.84 4.35 -4.61
N LEU A 61 12.59 5.44 -4.46
CA LEU A 61 13.92 5.57 -5.05
C LEU A 61 14.91 4.70 -4.24
N LYS A 62 15.82 4.04 -4.96
CA LYS A 62 16.89 3.23 -4.37
C LYS A 62 18.11 4.07 -3.99
#